data_AF-A4L381-F1
#
_entry.id   AF-A4L381-F1
#
_cell.length_a   1.000
_cell.length_b   1.000
_cell.length_c   1.000
_cell.angle_alpha   90.00
_cell.angle_beta   90.00
_cell.angle_gamma   90.00
#
_symmetry.space_group_name_H-M   'P 1'
#
loop_
_entity.id
_entity.type
_entity.pdbx_description
1 polymer ?
#
loop_
_entity_poly.entity_id
_entity_poly.type
_entity_poly.pdbx_seq_one_letter_code
_entity_poly.pdbx_strand_id
1 'polypeptide(L)'
;AAGRYRHTRDDHPAPLDPFFTGAGRAETDAEGRYRFTTIKPGAYPWRNHPNAWRPAHIHFSIFGRSFLTRLVTQMYFPNDPLFPYDPMLLSIPDERARQRMVSSFDLSLTQPEWALGYRF
;
A
#
# COMPACT_ATOMS: atom_id res chain seq x y z
N ALA A 1 5.85 9.70 0.25
CA ALA A 1 6.42 10.08 1.55
C ALA A 1 5.46 10.86 2.45
N ALA A 2 4.80 11.94 1.99
CA ALA A 2 4.05 12.84 2.88
C ALA A 2 2.56 12.48 3.14
N GLY A 3 2.09 11.31 2.70
CA GLY A 3 0.68 10.92 2.85
C GLY A 3 -0.31 11.75 2.02
N ARG A 4 0.16 12.37 0.92
CA ARG A 4 -0.65 13.23 0.04
C ARG A 4 -0.97 12.50 -1.27
N TYR A 5 -2.23 12.34 -1.60
CA TYR A 5 -2.66 11.85 -2.91
C TYR A 5 -2.70 12.99 -3.93
N ARG A 6 -2.30 12.68 -5.17
CA ARG A 6 -2.54 13.53 -6.34
C ARG A 6 -3.98 13.34 -6.82
N HIS A 7 -4.94 13.72 -5.99
CA HIS A 7 -6.37 13.59 -6.26
C HIS A 7 -7.10 14.88 -5.90
N THR A 8 -8.05 15.30 -6.74
CA THR A 8 -8.74 16.60 -6.60
C THR A 8 -9.53 16.74 -5.30
N ARG A 9 -9.95 15.62 -4.69
CA ARG A 9 -10.66 15.58 -3.41
C ARG A 9 -9.78 15.45 -2.17
N ASP A 10 -8.47 15.25 -2.34
CA ASP A 10 -7.58 15.32 -1.19
C ASP A 10 -7.35 16.80 -0.90
N ASP A 11 -7.67 17.28 0.30
CA ASP A 11 -7.50 18.66 0.77
C ASP A 11 -6.44 18.78 1.90
N HIS A 12 -5.77 17.69 2.26
CA HIS A 12 -4.69 17.68 3.24
C HIS A 12 -3.53 18.64 2.88
N PRO A 13 -3.03 19.47 3.82
CA PRO A 13 -2.04 20.51 3.54
C PRO A 13 -0.63 20.00 3.22
N ALA A 14 -0.37 18.68 3.34
CA ALA A 14 0.92 18.12 2.95
C ALA A 14 1.22 18.41 1.46
N PRO A 15 2.48 18.75 1.13
CA PRO A 15 2.84 19.14 -0.22
C PRO A 15 2.68 17.99 -1.20
N LEU A 16 2.30 18.32 -2.43
CA LEU A 16 2.46 17.42 -3.56
C LEU A 16 3.93 17.39 -3.98
N ASP A 17 4.43 16.19 -4.27
CA ASP A 17 5.71 16.02 -4.94
C ASP A 17 5.50 16.18 -6.46
N PRO A 18 6.10 17.19 -7.12
CA PRO A 18 5.91 17.43 -8.54
C PRO A 18 6.41 16.27 -9.42
N PHE A 19 7.34 15.44 -8.93
CA PHE A 19 7.93 14.31 -9.66
C PHE A 19 7.27 12.97 -9.36
N PHE A 20 6.24 12.94 -8.51
CA PHE A 20 5.54 11.71 -8.15
C PHE A 20 4.05 11.76 -8.55
N THR A 21 3.62 10.76 -9.33
CA THR A 21 2.22 10.59 -9.72
C THR A 21 1.47 9.64 -8.78
N GLY A 22 2.15 8.61 -8.26
CA GLY A 22 1.58 7.63 -7.33
C GLY A 22 0.78 6.50 -7.98
N ALA A 23 0.84 6.35 -9.31
CA ALA A 23 0.16 5.28 -10.04
C ALA A 23 1.14 4.46 -10.88
N GLY A 24 0.86 3.16 -11.02
CA GLY A 24 1.63 2.23 -11.84
C GLY A 24 0.79 1.02 -12.24
N ARG A 25 1.20 0.35 -13.31
CA ARG A 25 0.62 -0.92 -13.76
C ARG A 25 1.72 -1.82 -14.31
N ALA A 26 1.56 -3.12 -14.13
CA ALA A 26 2.45 -4.13 -14.69
C ALA A 26 1.62 -5.39 -15.00
N GLU A 27 2.10 -6.18 -15.95
CA GLU A 27 1.62 -7.53 -16.18
C GLU A 27 2.53 -8.50 -15.43
N THR A 28 1.96 -9.60 -14.93
CA THR A 28 2.76 -10.65 -14.30
C THR A 28 3.57 -11.41 -15.35
N ASP A 29 4.77 -11.86 -14.99
CA ASP A 29 5.58 -12.73 -15.83
C ASP A 29 4.99 -14.16 -15.95
N ALA A 30 5.68 -15.03 -16.68
CA ALA A 30 5.25 -16.41 -16.90
C ALA A 30 5.15 -17.24 -15.60
N GLU A 31 5.90 -16.86 -14.56
CA GLU A 31 5.87 -17.46 -13.23
C GLU A 31 4.85 -16.78 -12.29
N GLY A 32 4.10 -15.79 -12.77
CA GLY A 32 3.09 -15.06 -12.01
C GLY A 32 3.65 -13.95 -11.11
N ARG A 33 4.92 -13.57 -11.26
CA ARG A 33 5.56 -12.53 -10.45
C ARG A 33 5.29 -11.15 -11.03
N TYR A 34 5.23 -10.14 -10.16
CA TYR A 34 5.15 -8.73 -10.53
C TYR A 34 6.22 -7.95 -9.75
N ARG A 35 6.62 -6.78 -10.27
CA ARG A 35 7.56 -5.88 -9.59
C ARG A 35 7.21 -4.44 -9.85
N PHE A 36 7.28 -3.63 -8.78
CA PHE A 36 7.21 -2.18 -8.84
C PHE A 36 8.38 -1.56 -8.10
N THR A 37 8.86 -0.42 -8.59
CA THR A 37 9.75 0.48 -7.83
C THR A 37 8.96 1.75 -7.56
N THR A 38 8.86 2.13 -6.29
CA THR A 38 8.08 3.29 -5.85
C THR A 38 8.65 3.86 -4.55
N ILE A 39 8.12 4.99 -4.11
CA ILE A 39 8.44 5.58 -2.82
C ILE A 39 7.47 5.03 -1.77
N LYS A 40 7.98 4.58 -0.61
CA LYS A 40 7.15 4.18 0.51
C LYS A 40 6.17 5.33 0.85
N PRO A 41 4.85 5.09 0.82
CA PRO A 41 3.87 6.11 1.15
C PRO A 41 3.97 6.49 2.62
N GLY A 42 3.55 7.72 2.94
CA GLY A 42 3.38 8.13 4.33
C GLY A 42 2.00 7.74 4.84
N ALA A 43 1.86 7.63 6.16
CA ALA A 43 0.55 7.65 6.79
C ALA A 43 -0.17 8.98 6.50
N TYR A 44 -1.50 8.97 6.53
CA TYR A 44 -2.29 10.18 6.32
C TYR A 44 -3.53 10.22 7.22
N PRO A 45 -3.96 11.41 7.67
CA PRO A 45 -5.16 11.55 8.46
C PRO A 45 -6.39 11.47 7.57
N TRP A 46 -7.51 11.05 8.15
CA TRP A 46 -8.79 10.97 7.46
C TRP A 46 -9.93 11.18 8.45
N ARG A 47 -11.11 11.52 7.95
CA ARG A 47 -12.25 11.98 8.78
C ARG A 47 -13.19 10.82 9.17
N ASN A 48 -12.63 9.70 9.65
CA ASN A 48 -13.43 8.55 10.13
C ASN A 48 -13.87 8.71 11.59
N HIS A 49 -12.92 8.97 12.49
CA HIS A 49 -13.13 9.26 13.91
C HIS A 49 -12.13 10.33 14.38
N PRO A 50 -12.25 10.87 15.61
CA PRO A 50 -11.26 11.80 16.15
C PRO A 50 -9.86 11.21 16.07
N ASN A 51 -8.92 11.96 15.47
CA ASN A 51 -7.53 11.54 15.26
C ASN A 51 -7.36 10.22 14.50
N ALA A 52 -8.17 9.95 13.47
CA ALA A 52 -8.00 8.77 12.64
C ALA A 52 -6.85 8.95 11.64
N TRP A 53 -5.99 7.94 11.55
CA TRP A 53 -4.87 7.85 10.61
C TRP A 53 -4.90 6.53 9.87
N ARG A 54 -4.55 6.54 8.58
CA ARG A 54 -4.31 5.33 7.82
C ARG A 54 -2.81 4.97 7.91
N PRO A 55 -2.45 3.70 8.17
CA PRO A 55 -1.08 3.22 8.07
C PRO A 55 -0.53 3.41 6.65
N ALA A 56 0.79 3.33 6.48
CA ALA A 56 1.38 3.37 5.15
C ALA A 56 0.86 2.19 4.32
N HIS A 57 0.23 2.47 3.18
CA HIS A 57 -0.35 1.43 2.31
C HIS A 57 -0.30 1.77 0.83
N ILE A 58 -0.30 0.71 0.01
CA ILE A 58 -0.43 0.78 -1.45
C ILE A 58 -1.73 0.08 -1.85
N HIS A 59 -2.57 0.74 -2.64
CA HIS A 59 -3.75 0.11 -3.22
C HIS A 59 -3.37 -0.79 -4.39
N PHE A 60 -3.96 -1.98 -4.43
CA PHE A 60 -3.80 -2.93 -5.52
C PHE A 60 -5.13 -3.20 -6.20
N SER A 61 -5.05 -3.31 -7.53
CA SER A 61 -6.16 -3.72 -8.39
C SER A 61 -5.68 -4.86 -9.27
N ILE A 62 -6.12 -6.07 -8.97
CA ILE A 62 -5.66 -7.30 -9.61
C ILE A 62 -6.78 -7.85 -10.49
N PHE A 63 -6.43 -8.17 -11.74
CA PHE A 63 -7.27 -8.90 -12.68
C PHE A 63 -6.72 -10.32 -12.81
N GLY A 64 -7.45 -11.30 -12.31
CA GLY A 64 -7.11 -12.71 -12.53
C GLY A 64 -7.60 -13.23 -13.88
N ARG A 65 -7.66 -14.56 -14.03
CA ARG A 65 -8.03 -15.22 -15.29
C ARG A 65 -9.49 -15.01 -15.72
N SER A 66 -10.34 -14.57 -14.80
CA SER A 66 -11.75 -14.30 -15.07
C SER A 66 -12.29 -13.18 -14.20
N PHE A 67 -13.49 -12.69 -14.54
CA PHE A 67 -14.18 -11.67 -13.75
C PHE A 67 -14.40 -12.08 -12.28
N LEU A 68 -14.62 -13.38 -12.02
CA LEU A 68 -14.79 -13.93 -10.66
C LEU A 68 -13.54 -13.80 -9.79
N THR A 69 -12.37 -13.58 -10.40
CA THR A 69 -11.07 -13.44 -9.72
C THR A 69 -10.59 -11.99 -9.63
N ARG A 70 -11.47 -11.02 -9.93
CA ARG A 70 -11.17 -9.59 -9.78
C ARG A 70 -11.06 -9.23 -8.30
N LEU A 71 -9.94 -8.62 -7.91
CA LEU A 71 -9.70 -8.21 -6.51
C LEU A 71 -9.16 -6.78 -6.40
N VAL A 72 -9.79 -5.95 -5.56
CA VAL A 72 -9.20 -4.71 -5.07
C VAL A 72 -8.83 -4.92 -3.61
N THR A 73 -7.59 -4.58 -3.27
CA THR A 73 -7.07 -4.75 -1.91
C THR A 73 -6.06 -3.64 -1.58
N GLN A 74 -5.48 -3.70 -0.39
CA GLN A 74 -4.42 -2.81 0.06
C GLN A 74 -3.28 -3.66 0.61
N MET A 75 -2.05 -3.26 0.33
CA MET A 75 -0.84 -3.79 0.94
C MET A 75 -0.36 -2.83 2.01
N TYR A 76 -0.01 -3.34 3.18
CA TYR A 76 0.61 -2.61 4.28
C TYR A 76 2.09 -2.95 4.43
N PHE A 77 2.83 -2.12 5.15
CA PHE A 77 4.24 -2.37 5.51
C PHE A 77 4.33 -3.00 6.90
N PRO A 78 5.32 -3.87 7.17
CA PRO A 78 5.43 -4.56 8.45
C PRO A 78 5.73 -3.57 9.58
N ASN A 79 5.27 -3.92 10.79
CA ASN A 79 5.53 -3.20 12.05
C ASN A 79 5.03 -1.74 12.09
N ASP A 80 3.95 -1.42 11.36
CA ASP A 80 3.34 -0.09 11.44
C ASP A 80 2.54 0.06 12.75
N PRO A 81 2.86 1.05 13.61
CA PRO A 81 2.20 1.22 14.90
C PRO A 81 0.72 1.64 14.78
N LEU A 82 0.25 2.02 13.59
CA LEU A 82 -1.14 2.43 13.36
C LEU A 82 -2.10 1.24 13.19
N PHE A 83 -1.61 0.00 13.05
CA PHE A 83 -2.46 -1.18 12.84
C PHE A 83 -3.57 -1.38 13.88
N PRO A 84 -3.33 -1.23 15.19
CA PRO A 84 -4.38 -1.39 16.19
C PRO A 84 -5.48 -0.31 16.13
N TYR A 85 -5.28 0.74 15.33
CA TYR A 85 -6.14 1.92 15.25
C TYR A 85 -6.71 2.17 13.86
N ASP A 86 -6.50 1.28 12.88
CA ASP A 86 -7.02 1.46 11.52
C ASP A 86 -8.35 0.70 11.32
N PRO A 87 -9.51 1.39 11.30
CA PRO A 87 -10.79 0.76 11.00
C PRO A 87 -10.82 -0.04 9.69
N MET A 88 -10.00 0.30 8.69
CA MET A 88 -9.97 -0.42 7.40
C MET A 88 -9.27 -1.76 7.50
N LEU A 89 -8.16 -1.85 8.24
CA LEU A 89 -7.53 -3.13 8.53
C LEU A 89 -8.40 -3.96 9.49
N LEU A 90 -8.97 -3.32 10.51
CA LEU A 90 -9.79 -3.98 11.54
C LEU A 90 -11.17 -4.40 11.06
N SER A 91 -11.66 -3.89 9.92
CA SER A 91 -12.93 -4.36 9.33
C SER A 91 -12.86 -5.80 8.82
N ILE A 92 -11.66 -6.38 8.71
CA ILE A 92 -11.43 -7.76 8.31
C ILE A 92 -11.44 -8.61 9.59
N PRO A 93 -12.43 -9.49 9.82
CA PRO A 93 -12.55 -10.19 11.10
C PRO A 93 -11.44 -11.22 11.34
N ASP A 94 -11.03 -11.93 10.28
CA ASP A 94 -9.99 -12.96 10.35
C ASP A 94 -8.59 -12.33 10.44
N GLU A 95 -7.91 -12.62 11.54
CA GLU A 95 -6.53 -12.19 11.75
C GLU A 95 -5.57 -12.73 10.71
N ARG A 96 -5.74 -13.97 10.26
CA ARG A 96 -4.89 -14.55 9.22
C ARG A 96 -5.09 -13.84 7.88
N ALA A 97 -6.30 -13.35 7.60
CA ALA A 97 -6.56 -12.50 6.44
C ALA A 97 -5.89 -11.13 6.57
N ARG A 98 -5.93 -10.50 7.75
CA ARG A 98 -5.20 -9.24 8.02
C ARG A 98 -3.70 -9.39 7.80
N GLN A 99 -3.09 -10.46 8.33
CA GLN A 99 -1.65 -10.70 8.16
C GLN A 99 -1.24 -10.91 6.70
N ARG A 100 -2.11 -11.49 5.87
CA ARG A 100 -1.88 -11.63 4.41
C ARG A 100 -1.91 -10.30 3.64
N MET A 101 -2.34 -9.20 4.25
CA MET A 101 -2.26 -7.86 3.66
C MET A 101 -0.96 -7.13 4.01
N VAL A 102 -0.15 -7.67 4.92
CA VAL A 102 1.10 -7.07 5.37
C VAL A 102 2.25 -7.66 4.58
N SER A 103 2.97 -6.81 3.85
CA SER A 103 4.20 -7.21 3.15
C SER A 103 5.30 -7.61 4.15
N SER A 104 6.28 -8.39 3.69
CA SER A 104 7.49 -8.71 4.44
C SER A 104 8.70 -7.97 3.84
N PHE A 105 9.59 -7.46 4.69
CA PHE A 105 10.88 -6.99 4.22
C PHE A 105 11.72 -8.20 3.76
N ASP A 106 12.36 -8.07 2.61
CA ASP A 106 13.19 -9.12 2.02
C ASP A 106 14.51 -8.53 1.54
N LEU A 107 15.59 -8.84 2.27
CA LEU A 107 16.92 -8.30 1.97
C LEU A 107 17.41 -8.73 0.57
N SER A 108 17.00 -9.91 0.10
CA SER A 108 17.41 -10.42 -1.22
C SER A 108 16.82 -9.63 -2.39
N LEU A 109 15.74 -8.87 -2.14
CA LEU A 109 15.10 -8.00 -3.13
C LEU A 109 15.67 -6.58 -3.13
N THR A 110 16.55 -6.25 -2.18
CA THR A 110 17.18 -4.92 -2.12
C THR A 110 18.18 -4.75 -3.26
N GLN A 111 18.35 -3.50 -3.68
CA GLN A 111 19.46 -3.10 -4.54
C GLN A 111 20.43 -2.25 -3.71
N PRO A 112 21.70 -2.67 -3.60
CA PRO A 112 22.71 -1.92 -2.86
C PRO A 112 22.73 -0.45 -3.27
N GLU A 113 22.85 0.43 -2.27
CA GLU A 113 22.96 1.89 -2.43
C GLU A 113 21.78 2.57 -3.15
N TRP A 114 20.64 1.87 -3.30
CA TRP A 114 19.51 2.41 -4.05
C TRP A 114 18.14 2.17 -3.41
N ALA A 115 17.72 0.91 -3.24
CA ALA A 115 16.33 0.62 -2.91
C ALA A 115 16.18 -0.59 -1.98
N LEU A 116 15.31 -0.45 -0.99
CA LEU A 116 14.86 -1.57 -0.16
C LEU A 116 13.81 -2.43 -0.89
N GLY A 117 13.67 -3.68 -0.46
CA GLY A 117 12.80 -4.68 -1.08
C GLY A 117 11.74 -5.18 -0.09
N TYR A 118 10.50 -5.25 -0.58
CA TYR A 118 9.37 -5.84 0.14
C TYR A 118 8.70 -6.88 -0.74
N ARG A 119 8.25 -7.98 -0.14
CA ARG A 119 7.51 -9.05 -0.77
C ARG A 119 6.06 -9.01 -0.31
N PHE A 120 5.14 -9.04 -1.26
CA PHE A 120 3.71 -9.08 -1.04
C PHE A 120 3.06 -10.11 -1.97
#